data_AF-A0AAU3V0F7-F1
#
_entry.id   AF-A0AAU3V0F7-F1
#
_cell.length_a   1.000
_cell.length_b   1.000
_cell.length_c   1.000
_cell.angle_alpha   90.00
_cell.angle_beta   90.00
_cell.angle_gamma   90.00
#
_symmetry.space_group_name_H-M   'P 1'
#
loop_
_entity.id
_entity.type
_entity.pdbx_description
1 polymer ?
#
loop_
_entity_poly.entity_id
_entity_poly.type
_entity_poly.pdbx_seq_one_letter_code
_entity_poly.pdbx_strand_id
1 'polypeptide(L)'
;MAARVAAVLQDAWQRLADQQAAVIAAIGDNARSREVAARLAQFQAAITDFQQCVDSEARAFVSVQLPHLYEEGARAAARAVGGHFSWTLIHREALQSLASDSYADFLRRSQQEQRMAGAFYRAVRDAARREVPLLAAGQTTALPAAKALADRLAAEHQLTTVIYRNGARMPVQAWAEAASSVAYNAAP
;
A
#
# COMPACT_ATOMS: atom_id res chain seq x y z
N MET A 1 6.83 10.48 15.58
CA MET A 1 6.26 11.15 14.39
C MET A 1 6.33 10.29 13.14
N ALA A 2 7.48 9.68 12.80
CA ALA A 2 7.55 8.62 11.77
C ALA A 2 6.54 7.47 12.00
N ALA A 3 6.32 7.09 13.26
CA ALA A 3 5.28 6.13 13.66
C ALA A 3 3.84 6.54 13.27
N ARG A 4 3.56 7.85 13.08
CA ARG A 4 2.24 8.32 12.65
C ARG A 4 2.03 8.09 11.16
N VAL A 5 3.04 8.43 10.33
CA VAL A 5 3.02 8.15 8.88
C VAL A 5 2.90 6.64 8.66
N ALA A 6 3.68 5.85 9.42
CA ALA A 6 3.59 4.39 9.45
C ALA A 6 2.17 3.90 9.70
N ALA A 7 1.54 4.39 10.78
CA ALA A 7 0.22 3.98 11.21
C ALA A 7 -0.86 4.37 10.19
N VAL A 8 -0.79 5.59 9.62
CA VAL A 8 -1.75 6.04 8.60
C VAL A 8 -1.64 5.19 7.33
N LEU A 9 -0.43 4.87 6.89
CA LEU A 9 -0.20 4.00 5.74
C LEU A 9 -0.65 2.56 6.01
N GLN A 10 -0.39 2.05 7.22
CA GLN A 10 -0.84 0.73 7.65
C GLN A 10 -2.37 0.64 7.71
N ASP A 11 -3.04 1.65 8.25
CA ASP A 11 -4.50 1.72 8.30
C ASP A 11 -5.11 1.79 6.90
N ALA A 12 -4.54 2.63 6.03
CA ALA A 12 -4.99 2.73 4.64
C ALA A 12 -4.82 1.40 3.90
N TRP A 13 -3.74 0.68 4.19
CA TRP A 13 -3.53 -0.66 3.65
C TRP A 13 -4.52 -1.67 4.18
N GLN A 14 -4.73 -1.71 5.50
CA GLN A 14 -5.62 -2.67 6.12
C GLN A 14 -7.03 -2.51 5.54
N ARG A 15 -7.50 -1.27 5.36
CA ARG A 15 -8.77 -0.98 4.68
C ARG A 15 -8.81 -1.56 3.27
N LEU A 16 -7.75 -1.44 2.48
CA LEU A 16 -7.68 -2.00 1.12
C LEU A 16 -7.75 -3.54 1.15
N ALA A 17 -7.01 -4.17 2.07
CA ALA A 17 -7.00 -5.63 2.25
C ALA A 17 -8.36 -6.16 2.72
N ASP A 18 -9.00 -5.48 3.67
CA ASP A 18 -10.34 -5.83 4.18
C ASP A 18 -11.39 -5.77 3.06
N GLN A 19 -11.33 -4.75 2.19
CA GLN A 19 -12.23 -4.66 1.05
C GLN A 19 -11.98 -5.78 0.02
N GLN A 20 -10.72 -6.18 -0.19
CA GLN A 20 -10.41 -7.33 -1.03
C GLN A 20 -11.00 -8.62 -0.45
N ALA A 21 -10.79 -8.86 0.84
CA ALA A 21 -11.32 -10.03 1.54
C ALA A 21 -12.85 -10.06 1.50
N ALA A 22 -13.52 -8.91 1.64
CA ALA A 22 -14.97 -8.80 1.52
C ALA A 22 -15.47 -9.15 0.09
N VAL A 23 -14.73 -8.78 -0.96
CA VAL A 23 -15.06 -9.19 -2.34
C VAL A 23 -14.92 -10.70 -2.51
N ILE A 24 -13.81 -11.29 -2.03
CA ILE A 24 -13.56 -12.74 -2.11
C ILE A 24 -14.64 -13.52 -1.36
N ALA A 25 -14.98 -13.09 -0.14
CA ALA A 25 -16.03 -13.72 0.66
C ALA A 25 -17.40 -13.66 -0.05
N ALA A 26 -17.79 -12.50 -0.59
CA ALA A 26 -19.05 -12.36 -1.32
C ALA A 26 -19.12 -13.30 -2.55
N ILE A 27 -17.99 -13.53 -3.23
CA ILE A 27 -17.92 -14.51 -4.32
C ILE A 27 -18.06 -15.93 -3.76
N GLY A 28 -17.28 -16.30 -2.74
CA GLY A 28 -17.30 -17.65 -2.15
C GLY A 28 -18.65 -18.05 -1.55
N ASP A 29 -19.41 -17.08 -1.02
CA ASP A 29 -20.76 -17.25 -0.51
C ASP A 29 -21.83 -17.31 -1.60
N ASN A 30 -21.42 -17.20 -2.88
CA ASN A 30 -22.31 -17.12 -4.04
C ASN A 30 -23.35 -15.99 -3.86
N ALA A 31 -22.90 -14.84 -3.36
CA ALA A 31 -23.75 -13.66 -3.18
C ALA A 31 -24.35 -13.19 -4.51
N ARG A 32 -25.45 -12.44 -4.43
CA ARG A 32 -26.12 -11.93 -5.63
C ARG A 32 -25.17 -11.02 -6.41
N SER A 33 -25.24 -11.03 -7.75
CA SER A 33 -24.34 -10.24 -8.61
C SER A 33 -24.34 -8.74 -8.28
N ARG A 34 -25.48 -8.20 -7.83
CA ARG A 34 -25.58 -6.79 -7.37
C ARG A 34 -24.74 -6.51 -6.12
N GLU A 35 -24.68 -7.47 -5.21
CA GLU A 35 -23.88 -7.37 -3.98
C GLU A 35 -22.39 -7.43 -4.31
N VAL A 36 -21.97 -8.38 -5.14
CA VAL A 36 -20.58 -8.47 -5.61
C VAL A 36 -20.16 -7.19 -6.35
N ALA A 37 -21.04 -6.63 -7.19
CA ALA A 37 -20.78 -5.37 -7.88
C ALA A 37 -20.64 -4.19 -6.91
N ALA A 38 -21.46 -4.13 -5.85
CA ALA A 38 -21.33 -3.11 -4.83
C ALA A 38 -20.01 -3.22 -4.05
N ARG A 39 -19.58 -4.44 -3.71
CA ARG A 39 -18.28 -4.70 -3.07
C ARG A 39 -17.11 -4.32 -3.97
N LEU A 40 -17.19 -4.62 -5.27
CA LEU A 40 -16.18 -4.20 -6.23
C LEU A 40 -16.08 -2.68 -6.36
N ALA A 41 -17.20 -1.95 -6.29
CA ALA A 41 -17.18 -0.49 -6.28
C ALA A 41 -16.52 0.07 -5.01
N GLN A 42 -16.79 -0.54 -3.84
CA GLN A 42 -16.14 -0.20 -2.57
C GLN A 42 -14.62 -0.46 -2.63
N PHE A 43 -14.21 -1.60 -3.19
CA PHE A 43 -12.81 -1.92 -3.39
C PHE A 43 -12.11 -0.93 -4.34
N GLN A 44 -12.77 -0.55 -5.44
CA GLN A 44 -12.24 0.46 -6.35
C GLN A 44 -12.05 1.82 -5.65
N ALA A 45 -13.03 2.25 -4.83
CA ALA A 45 -12.90 3.47 -4.04
C ALA A 45 -11.72 3.38 -3.05
N ALA A 46 -11.55 2.24 -2.37
CA ALA A 46 -10.44 2.02 -1.45
C ALA A 46 -9.06 2.09 -2.12
N ILE A 47 -8.93 1.68 -3.39
CA ILE A 47 -7.68 1.86 -4.17
C ILE A 47 -7.38 3.35 -4.36
N THR A 48 -8.39 4.15 -4.71
CA THR A 48 -8.23 5.60 -4.90
C THR A 48 -7.94 6.31 -3.58
N ASP A 49 -8.60 5.93 -2.49
CA ASP A 49 -8.36 6.50 -1.17
C ASP A 49 -6.95 6.18 -0.68
N PHE A 50 -6.47 4.95 -0.91
CA PHE A 50 -5.09 4.57 -0.60
C PHE A 50 -4.07 5.43 -1.37
N GLN A 51 -4.32 5.67 -2.66
CA GLN A 51 -3.50 6.56 -3.49
C GLN A 51 -3.37 7.96 -2.89
N GLN A 52 -4.50 8.56 -2.55
CA GLN A 52 -4.56 9.93 -2.03
C GLN A 52 -3.86 10.01 -0.67
N CYS A 53 -4.10 9.03 0.20
CA CYS A 53 -3.49 8.94 1.52
C CYS A 53 -1.96 8.86 1.43
N VAL A 54 -1.42 8.00 0.55
CA VAL A 54 0.04 7.88 0.38
C VAL A 54 0.63 9.19 -0.15
N ASP A 55 0.02 9.81 -1.15
CA ASP A 55 0.53 11.07 -1.72
C ASP A 55 0.54 12.19 -0.67
N SER A 56 -0.55 12.32 0.10
CA SER A 56 -0.64 13.33 1.16
C SER A 56 0.38 13.12 2.26
N GLU A 57 0.56 11.88 2.73
CA GLU A 57 1.49 11.57 3.82
C GLU A 57 2.95 11.68 3.36
N ALA A 58 3.28 11.25 2.13
CA ALA A 58 4.62 11.41 1.58
C ALA A 58 5.00 12.89 1.44
N ARG A 59 4.08 13.74 0.96
CA ARG A 59 4.29 15.19 0.89
C ARG A 59 4.46 15.81 2.27
N ALA A 60 3.60 15.45 3.23
CA ALA A 60 3.69 15.97 4.59
C ALA A 60 4.99 15.55 5.29
N PHE A 61 5.44 14.32 5.09
CA PHE A 61 6.70 13.83 5.62
C PHE A 61 7.87 14.64 5.07
N VAL A 62 7.96 14.78 3.74
CA VAL A 62 9.08 15.45 3.08
C VAL A 62 9.13 16.96 3.35
N SER A 63 7.97 17.62 3.43
CA SER A 63 7.90 19.08 3.61
C SER A 63 8.02 19.53 5.06
N VAL A 64 7.57 18.71 6.02
CA VAL A 64 7.50 19.11 7.44
C VAL A 64 8.44 18.28 8.30
N GLN A 65 8.39 16.96 8.22
CA GLN A 65 9.07 16.10 9.19
C GLN A 65 10.55 15.91 8.86
N LEU A 66 10.88 15.71 7.59
CA LEU A 66 12.25 15.45 7.16
C LEU A 66 13.22 16.61 7.49
N PRO A 67 12.86 17.91 7.28
CA PRO A 67 13.71 19.01 7.72
C PRO A 67 13.98 19.01 9.23
N HIS A 68 12.97 18.69 10.05
CA HIS A 68 13.13 18.62 11.50
C HIS A 68 14.07 17.48 11.93
N LEU A 69 13.87 16.27 11.39
CA LEU A 69 14.73 15.11 11.69
C LEU A 69 16.18 15.36 11.25
N TYR A 70 16.37 15.96 10.08
CA TYR A 70 17.68 16.35 9.57
C TYR A 70 18.38 17.33 10.53
N GLU A 71 17.66 18.37 10.97
CA GLU A 71 18.19 19.35 11.90
C GLU A 71 18.55 18.74 13.27
N GLU A 72 17.71 17.85 13.81
CA GLU A 72 17.98 17.15 15.06
C GLU A 72 19.25 16.29 14.96
N GLY A 73 19.39 15.50 13.90
CA GLY A 73 20.58 14.69 13.63
C GLY A 73 21.83 15.54 13.42
N ALA A 74 21.72 16.63 12.66
CA ALA A 74 22.83 17.54 12.40
C ALA A 74 23.28 18.29 13.68
N ARG A 75 22.34 18.66 14.56
CA ARG A 75 22.65 19.22 15.89
C ARG A 75 23.33 18.18 16.77
N ALA A 76 22.89 16.93 16.76
CA ALA A 76 23.53 15.85 17.52
C ALA A 76 24.96 15.59 17.04
N ALA A 77 25.17 15.48 15.72
CA ALA A 77 26.48 15.30 15.12
C ALA A 77 27.43 16.47 15.42
N ALA A 78 26.96 17.71 15.32
CA ALA A 78 27.76 18.89 15.63
C ALA A 78 28.21 18.89 17.11
N ARG A 79 27.30 18.56 18.05
CA ARG A 79 27.64 18.44 19.47
C ARG A 79 28.68 17.36 19.74
N ALA A 80 28.61 16.23 19.04
CA ALA A 80 29.57 15.13 19.20
C ALA A 80 31.02 15.53 18.85
N VAL A 81 31.19 16.51 17.95
CA VAL A 81 32.51 17.06 17.57
C VAL A 81 32.81 18.40 18.25
N GLY A 82 32.05 18.80 19.28
CA GLY A 82 32.24 20.04 20.02
C GLY A 82 31.84 21.32 19.27
N GLY A 83 31.09 21.20 18.18
CA GLY A 83 30.62 22.30 17.35
C GLY A 83 29.14 22.66 17.56
N HIS A 84 28.68 23.63 16.77
CA HIS A 84 27.27 24.05 16.70
C HIS A 84 26.73 23.87 15.28
N PHE A 85 25.48 23.43 15.16
CA PHE A 85 24.80 23.34 13.87
C PHE A 85 24.34 24.72 13.40
N SER A 86 24.52 24.98 12.11
CA SER A 86 23.91 26.12 11.42
C SER A 86 23.56 25.70 10.01
N TRP A 87 22.45 26.21 9.48
CA TRP A 87 22.03 25.91 8.12
C TRP A 87 23.01 26.48 7.10
N THR A 88 23.57 25.61 6.26
CA THR A 88 24.45 25.96 5.14
C THR A 88 23.79 25.56 3.83
N LEU A 89 24.37 26.01 2.70
CA LEU A 89 23.93 25.57 1.38
C LEU A 89 24.04 24.05 1.22
N ILE A 90 25.13 23.44 1.70
CA ILE A 90 25.37 22.00 1.67
C ILE A 90 24.24 21.24 2.39
N HIS A 91 23.79 21.74 3.55
CA HIS A 91 22.67 21.14 4.28
C HIS A 91 21.34 21.21 3.52
N ARG A 92 21.10 22.31 2.79
CA ARG A 92 19.89 22.46 1.96
C ARG A 92 19.90 21.52 0.77
N GLU A 93 21.04 21.39 0.09
CA GLU A 93 21.21 20.47 -1.03
C GLU A 93 21.08 19.01 -0.59
N ALA A 94 21.71 18.63 0.52
CA ALA A 94 21.58 17.31 1.10
C ALA A 94 20.14 16.98 1.48
N LEU A 95 19.44 17.92 2.14
CA LEU A 95 18.03 17.75 2.50
C LEU A 95 17.14 17.62 1.26
N GLN A 96 17.40 18.40 0.20
CA GLN A 96 16.65 18.33 -1.05
C GLN A 96 16.84 17.00 -1.78
N SER A 97 18.06 16.46 -1.79
CA SER A 97 18.33 15.12 -2.33
C SER A 97 17.57 14.05 -1.54
N LEU A 98 17.69 14.09 -0.21
CA LEU A 98 17.05 13.13 0.69
C LEU A 98 15.51 13.17 0.60
N ALA A 99 14.95 14.37 0.47
CA ALA A 99 13.54 14.63 0.21
C ALA A 99 13.07 13.96 -1.09
N SER A 100 13.84 14.15 -2.16
CA SER A 100 13.52 13.62 -3.49
C SER A 100 13.57 12.09 -3.51
N ASP A 101 14.60 11.50 -2.90
CA ASP A 101 14.77 10.04 -2.83
C ASP A 101 13.67 9.39 -1.98
N SER A 102 13.38 9.97 -0.81
CA SER A 102 12.32 9.48 0.08
C SER A 102 10.96 9.51 -0.61
N TYR A 103 10.62 10.63 -1.25
CA TYR A 103 9.37 10.77 -2.00
C TYR A 103 9.27 9.77 -3.16
N ALA A 104 10.34 9.61 -3.94
CA ALA A 104 10.38 8.68 -5.06
C ALA A 104 10.17 7.24 -4.60
N ASP A 105 10.73 6.85 -3.47
CA ASP A 105 10.55 5.50 -2.93
C ASP A 105 9.15 5.24 -2.38
N PHE A 106 8.53 6.22 -1.68
CA PHE A 106 7.12 6.12 -1.30
C PHE A 106 6.22 5.93 -2.52
N LEU A 107 6.43 6.74 -3.56
CA LEU A 107 5.61 6.70 -4.76
C LEU A 107 5.80 5.40 -5.55
N ARG A 108 7.04 4.93 -5.70
CA ARG A 108 7.34 3.69 -6.44
C ARG A 108 6.68 2.48 -5.80
N ARG A 109 6.75 2.39 -4.46
CA ARG A 109 6.13 1.30 -3.68
C ARG A 109 4.61 1.37 -3.78
N SER A 110 4.00 2.53 -3.58
CA SER A 110 2.53 2.64 -3.66
C SER A 110 1.97 2.34 -5.06
N GLN A 111 2.69 2.74 -6.11
CA GLN A 111 2.32 2.40 -7.49
C GLN A 111 2.35 0.89 -7.76
N GLN A 112 3.29 0.15 -7.17
CA GLN A 112 3.33 -1.30 -7.31
C GLN A 112 2.07 -1.95 -6.73
N GLU A 113 1.62 -1.45 -5.60
CA GLU A 113 0.48 -2.01 -4.87
C GLU A 113 -0.84 -1.66 -5.55
N GLN A 114 -0.93 -0.44 -6.10
CA GLN A 114 -2.03 -0.06 -6.98
C GLN A 114 -2.11 -0.94 -8.22
N ARG A 115 -0.95 -1.32 -8.80
CA ARG A 115 -0.93 -2.25 -9.93
C ARG A 115 -1.47 -3.62 -9.53
N MET A 116 -1.07 -4.14 -8.37
CA MET A 116 -1.55 -5.42 -7.85
C MET A 116 -3.05 -5.40 -7.54
N ALA A 117 -3.53 -4.38 -6.82
CA ALA A 117 -4.94 -4.21 -6.51
C ALA A 117 -5.79 -4.01 -7.78
N GLY A 118 -5.27 -3.23 -8.73
CA GLY A 118 -5.91 -3.02 -10.04
C GLY A 118 -5.93 -4.28 -10.91
N ALA A 119 -4.95 -5.18 -10.76
CA ALA A 119 -4.96 -6.49 -11.41
C ALA A 119 -6.04 -7.41 -10.83
N PHE A 120 -6.15 -7.45 -9.49
CA PHE A 120 -7.24 -8.16 -8.82
C PHE A 120 -8.61 -7.67 -9.28
N TYR A 121 -8.84 -6.35 -9.26
CA TYR A 121 -10.12 -5.77 -9.72
C TYR A 121 -10.50 -6.23 -11.14
N ARG A 122 -9.53 -6.24 -12.06
CA ARG A 122 -9.74 -6.69 -13.44
C ARG A 122 -10.03 -8.19 -13.50
N ALA A 123 -9.27 -9.01 -12.77
CA ALA A 123 -9.48 -10.45 -12.71
C ALA A 123 -10.89 -10.80 -12.20
N VAL A 124 -11.35 -10.15 -11.11
CA VAL A 124 -12.71 -10.37 -10.60
C VAL A 124 -13.76 -9.93 -11.62
N ARG A 125 -13.57 -8.78 -12.26
CA ARG A 125 -14.51 -8.28 -13.28
C ARG A 125 -14.60 -9.20 -14.49
N ASP A 126 -13.47 -9.77 -14.92
CA ASP A 126 -13.42 -10.70 -16.03
C ASP A 126 -14.02 -12.07 -15.66
N ALA A 127 -13.78 -12.56 -14.45
CA ALA A 127 -14.43 -13.76 -13.92
C ALA A 127 -15.95 -13.58 -13.82
N ALA A 128 -16.42 -12.44 -13.30
CA ALA A 128 -17.83 -12.10 -13.25
C ALA A 128 -18.48 -12.03 -14.65
N ARG A 129 -17.74 -11.66 -15.69
CA ARG A 129 -18.24 -11.67 -17.07
C ARG A 129 -18.31 -13.07 -17.68
N ARG A 130 -17.31 -13.92 -17.39
CA ARG A 130 -17.15 -15.23 -18.04
C ARG A 130 -17.91 -16.35 -17.34
N GLU A 131 -17.95 -16.32 -16.01
CA GLU A 131 -18.42 -17.45 -15.20
C GLU A 131 -19.88 -17.28 -14.73
N VAL A 132 -20.40 -16.05 -14.62
CA VAL A 132 -21.83 -15.79 -14.30
C VAL A 132 -22.81 -16.41 -15.31
N PRO A 133 -22.56 -16.38 -16.64
CA PRO A 133 -23.40 -17.09 -17.61
C PRO A 133 -23.37 -18.61 -17.46
N LEU A 134 -22.23 -19.17 -17.01
CA LEU A 134 -22.03 -20.63 -16.87
C LEU A 134 -22.66 -21.15 -15.57
N LEU A 135 -22.64 -20.37 -14.49
CA LEU A 135 -23.36 -20.66 -13.25
C LEU A 135 -24.88 -20.63 -13.44
N ALA A 136 -25.37 -19.78 -14.35
CA ALA A 136 -26.78 -19.78 -14.77
C ALA A 136 -27.16 -20.99 -15.65
N ALA A 137 -26.18 -21.68 -16.25
CA ALA A 137 -26.38 -22.79 -17.19
C ALA A 137 -26.32 -24.21 -16.55
N GLY A 138 -26.16 -24.31 -15.23
CA GLY A 138 -26.56 -25.50 -14.47
C GLY A 138 -25.66 -26.75 -14.48
N GLN A 139 -24.39 -26.68 -14.92
CA GLN A 139 -23.51 -27.86 -15.00
C GLN A 139 -22.61 -28.09 -13.77
N THR A 140 -22.72 -27.27 -12.73
CA THR A 140 -22.13 -27.48 -11.40
C THR A 140 -23.03 -26.79 -10.39
N THR A 141 -23.23 -27.33 -9.18
CA THR A 141 -23.93 -26.56 -8.13
C THR A 141 -23.19 -25.23 -7.96
N ALA A 142 -23.91 -24.11 -8.06
CA ALA A 142 -23.29 -22.78 -8.21
C ALA A 142 -22.31 -22.43 -7.07
N LEU A 143 -22.53 -22.99 -5.88
CA LEU A 143 -21.73 -22.72 -4.69
C LEU A 143 -20.31 -23.35 -4.74
N PRO A 144 -20.10 -24.65 -5.04
CA PRO A 144 -18.75 -25.20 -5.27
C PRO A 144 -17.91 -24.45 -6.30
N ALA A 145 -18.51 -24.05 -7.42
CA ALA A 145 -17.81 -23.31 -8.47
C ALA A 145 -17.42 -21.89 -8.00
N ALA A 146 -18.31 -21.21 -7.28
CA ALA A 146 -18.04 -19.90 -6.70
C ALA A 146 -16.91 -19.95 -5.64
N LYS A 147 -16.88 -21.01 -4.81
CA LYS A 147 -15.78 -21.24 -3.86
C LYS A 147 -14.45 -21.47 -4.57
N ALA A 148 -14.42 -22.33 -5.60
CA ALA A 148 -13.20 -22.58 -6.37
C ALA A 148 -12.67 -21.32 -7.08
N LEU A 149 -13.56 -20.43 -7.53
CA LEU A 149 -13.18 -19.13 -8.05
C LEU A 149 -12.59 -18.23 -6.94
N ALA A 150 -13.25 -18.15 -5.78
CA ALA A 150 -12.76 -17.37 -4.65
C ALA A 150 -11.37 -17.83 -4.19
N ASP A 151 -11.14 -19.15 -4.10
CA ASP A 151 -9.86 -19.74 -3.71
C ASP A 151 -8.75 -19.43 -4.73
N ARG A 152 -9.03 -19.52 -6.03
CA ARG A 152 -8.07 -19.09 -7.08
C ARG A 152 -7.73 -17.62 -6.96
N LEU A 153 -8.75 -16.76 -6.85
CA LEU A 153 -8.55 -15.31 -6.74
C LEU A 153 -7.73 -14.95 -5.50
N ALA A 154 -7.98 -15.62 -4.37
CA ALA A 154 -7.21 -15.46 -3.15
C ALA A 154 -5.75 -15.93 -3.32
N ALA A 155 -5.53 -17.06 -4.00
CA ALA A 155 -4.20 -17.60 -4.23
C ALA A 155 -3.36 -16.74 -5.18
N GLU A 156 -3.96 -16.27 -6.28
CA GLU A 156 -3.28 -15.56 -7.38
C GLU A 156 -3.07 -14.06 -7.09
N HIS A 157 -3.88 -13.45 -6.22
CA HIS A 157 -3.89 -12.00 -6.01
C HIS A 157 -3.75 -11.58 -4.55
N GLN A 158 -2.80 -12.13 -3.81
CA GLN A 158 -2.60 -11.76 -2.40
C GLN A 158 -2.11 -10.31 -2.25
N LEU A 159 -2.89 -9.45 -1.58
CA LEU A 159 -2.47 -8.10 -1.16
C LEU A 159 -1.85 -8.07 0.25
N THR A 160 -1.70 -9.23 0.90
CA THR A 160 -1.09 -9.34 2.24
C THR A 160 0.43 -9.29 2.23
N THR A 161 1.05 -9.26 1.05
CA THR A 161 2.49 -9.42 0.89
C THR A 161 3.05 -8.56 -0.23
N VAL A 162 3.98 -7.65 0.10
CA VAL A 162 4.74 -6.85 -0.87
C VAL A 162 5.84 -7.75 -1.45
N ILE A 163 5.97 -7.82 -2.78
CA ILE A 163 7.01 -8.62 -3.45
C ILE A 163 8.13 -7.68 -3.96
N TYR A 164 9.33 -7.81 -3.40
CA TYR A 164 10.51 -7.06 -3.81
C TYR A 164 11.05 -7.49 -5.18
N ARG A 165 11.92 -6.66 -5.79
CA ARG A 165 12.58 -6.92 -7.07
C ARG A 165 13.42 -8.21 -7.08
N ASN A 166 13.88 -8.67 -5.91
CA ASN A 166 14.61 -9.92 -5.71
C ASN A 166 13.69 -11.13 -5.42
N GLY A 167 12.37 -10.96 -5.49
CA GLY A 167 11.38 -12.00 -5.18
C GLY A 167 11.08 -12.16 -3.69
N ALA A 168 11.68 -11.36 -2.81
CA ALA A 168 11.40 -11.43 -1.38
C ALA A 168 9.97 -10.96 -1.07
N ARG A 169 9.27 -11.75 -0.26
CA ARG A 169 7.89 -11.53 0.17
C ARG A 169 7.91 -10.87 1.55
N MET A 170 7.39 -9.65 1.67
CA MET A 170 7.35 -8.91 2.92
C MET A 170 5.92 -8.74 3.41
N PRO A 171 5.60 -9.16 4.66
CA PRO A 171 4.33 -8.83 5.28
C PRO A 171 4.15 -7.30 5.33
N VAL A 172 2.93 -6.84 5.10
CA VAL A 172 2.55 -5.42 5.08
C VAL A 172 3.03 -4.67 6.32
N GLN A 173 2.99 -5.33 7.48
CA GLN A 173 3.44 -4.78 8.76
C GLN A 173 4.95 -4.50 8.75
N ALA A 174 5.74 -5.45 8.24
CA ALA A 174 7.19 -5.28 8.07
C ALA A 174 7.53 -4.26 6.96
N TRP A 175 6.66 -4.07 5.97
CA TRP A 175 6.78 -3.00 4.97
C TRP A 175 6.49 -1.61 5.55
N ALA A 176 5.44 -1.48 6.38
CA ALA A 176 5.12 -0.22 7.06
C ALA A 176 6.24 0.17 8.04
N GLU A 177 6.80 -0.80 8.75
CA GLU A 177 8.00 -0.62 9.58
C GLU A 177 9.23 -0.25 8.75
N ALA A 178 9.45 -0.88 7.58
CA ALA A 178 10.58 -0.55 6.70
C ALA A 178 10.43 0.81 6.00
N ALA A 179 9.22 1.22 5.62
CA ALA A 179 8.94 2.57 5.11
C ALA A 179 9.22 3.63 6.20
N SER A 180 8.96 3.27 7.46
CA SER A 180 9.27 4.09 8.63
C SER A 180 10.76 4.07 8.99
N SER A 181 11.47 2.98 8.72
CA SER A 181 12.90 2.88 8.94
C SER A 181 13.71 3.63 7.87
N VAL A 182 13.21 3.77 6.64
CA VAL A 182 13.78 4.72 5.66
C VAL A 182 13.63 6.16 6.15
N ALA A 183 12.48 6.49 6.76
CA ALA A 183 12.30 7.77 7.45
C ALA A 183 13.19 7.94 8.70
N TYR A 184 13.62 6.83 9.33
CA TYR A 184 14.50 6.82 10.51
C TYR A 184 15.99 6.86 10.15
N ASN A 185 16.43 6.12 9.11
CA ASN A 185 17.81 6.10 8.60
C ASN A 185 18.21 7.39 7.87
N ALA A 186 17.25 8.28 7.63
CA ALA A 186 17.46 9.65 7.20
C ALA A 186 18.00 10.57 8.33
N ALA A 187 17.90 10.13 9.59
CA ALA A 187 18.60 10.72 10.72
C ALA A 187 19.85 9.86 11.04
N PRO A 188 21.07 10.41 10.92
CA PRO A 188 22.28 9.69 11.31
C PRO A 188 22.31 9.38 12.81
#